data_AF-A0A969LD15-F1
#
_entry.id   AF-A0A969LD15-F1
#
_cell.length_a   1.000
_cell.length_b   1.000
_cell.length_c   1.000
_cell.angle_alpha   90.00
_cell.angle_beta   90.00
_cell.angle_gamma   90.00
#
_symmetry.space_group_name_H-M   'P 1'
#
loop_
_entity.id
_entity.type
_entity.pdbx_description
1 polymer ?
#
loop_
_entity_poly.entity_id
_entity_poly.type
_entity_poly.pdbx_seq_one_letter_code
_entity_poly.pdbx_strand_id
1 'polypeptide(L)'
;MAISATVNAVFLIDTKTYTASINIPSSTPTATAPFQFNVTSQAPTPQGGTQPAAQTLLQVAVGAAGQVYVAVSPPMDVISSAVGSNIVQNLQVVVAEGDYKNGQFS
;
A
#
# COMPACT_ATOMS: atom_id res chain seq x y z
N MET A 1 12.43 19.47 18.18
CA MET A 1 13.17 18.48 17.36
C MET A 1 12.20 17.86 16.40
N ALA A 2 12.53 17.85 15.12
CA ALA A 2 11.75 17.12 14.13
C ALA A 2 12.09 15.62 14.23
N ILE A 3 11.08 14.77 14.38
CA ILE A 3 11.26 13.31 14.43
C ILE A 3 10.86 12.79 13.06
N SER A 4 11.80 12.15 12.36
CA SER A 4 11.49 11.25 11.25
C SER A 4 11.60 9.82 11.74
N ALA A 5 10.70 8.97 11.26
CA ALA A 5 10.71 7.55 11.59
C ALA A 5 10.20 6.73 10.42
N THR A 6 10.80 5.57 10.23
CA THR A 6 10.25 4.53 9.37
C THR A 6 9.87 3.36 10.26
N VAL A 7 8.58 3.04 10.28
CA VAL A 7 8.06 1.87 11.01
C VAL A 7 7.72 0.81 9.97
N ASN A 8 8.39 -0.33 10.07
CA ASN A 8 8.12 -1.49 9.23
C ASN A 8 7.57 -2.61 10.12
N ALA A 9 6.41 -3.15 9.77
CA ALA A 9 5.84 -4.33 10.39
C ALA A 9 5.72 -5.43 9.33
N VAL A 10 6.30 -6.58 9.62
CA VAL A 10 6.27 -7.75 8.73
C VAL A 10 5.44 -8.83 9.40
N PHE A 11 4.41 -9.28 8.70
CA PHE A 11 3.51 -10.34 9.14
C PHE A 11 3.65 -11.52 8.19
N LEU A 12 3.80 -12.72 8.74
CA LEU A 12 3.67 -13.95 7.99
C LEU A 12 2.27 -14.52 8.24
N ILE A 13 1.46 -14.64 7.20
CA ILE A 13 0.15 -15.27 7.28
C ILE A 13 0.15 -16.41 6.27
N ASP A 14 -0.06 -17.63 6.77
CA ASP A 14 0.17 -18.89 6.06
C ASP A 14 1.60 -18.97 5.50
N THR A 15 1.76 -18.74 4.19
CA THR A 15 3.04 -18.78 3.47
C THR A 15 3.39 -17.45 2.81
N LYS A 16 2.64 -16.38 3.12
CA LYS A 16 2.77 -15.07 2.47
C LYS A 16 3.25 -14.03 3.46
N THR A 17 4.17 -13.20 2.98
CA THR A 17 4.72 -12.10 3.75
C THR A 17 3.96 -10.84 3.42
N TYR A 18 3.42 -10.18 4.44
CA TYR A 18 2.80 -8.87 4.35
C TYR A 18 3.70 -7.86 5.04
N THR A 19 4.05 -6.79 4.34
CA THR A 19 4.87 -5.71 4.88
C THR A 19 4.04 -4.44 4.91
N ALA A 20 3.80 -3.92 6.11
CA ALA A 20 3.25 -2.59 6.32
C ALA A 20 4.41 -1.63 6.63
N SER A 21 4.54 -0.57 5.84
CA SER A 21 5.57 0.44 5.99
C SER A 21 4.94 1.82 6.15
N ILE A 22 5.29 2.50 7.24
CA ILE A 22 4.91 3.87 7.53
C ILE A 22 6.16 4.72 7.48
N ASN A 23 6.17 5.76 6.65
CA ASN A 23 7.23 6.76 6.61
C ASN A 23 6.70 8.11 7.15
N ILE A 24 7.14 8.47 8.35
CA ILE A 24 6.79 9.72 9.03
C ILE A 24 7.86 10.76 8.68
N PRO A 25 7.54 11.79 7.86
CA PRO A 25 8.49 12.84 7.53
C PRO A 25 8.76 13.74 8.72
N SER A 26 9.95 14.34 8.76
CA SER A 26 10.37 15.29 9.79
C SER A 26 9.71 16.67 9.66
N SER A 27 8.98 16.93 8.58
CA SER A 27 8.32 18.20 8.29
C SER A 27 6.88 18.01 7.84
N THR A 28 6.11 19.10 7.84
CA THR A 28 4.77 19.12 7.24
C THR A 28 4.84 18.56 5.82
N PRO A 29 4.01 17.55 5.48
CA PRO A 29 4.00 16.97 4.15
C PRO A 29 3.70 18.00 3.07
N THR A 30 4.29 17.81 1.90
CA THR A 30 4.07 18.66 0.72
C THR A 30 3.70 17.81 -0.47
N ALA A 31 3.28 18.45 -1.57
CA ALA A 31 2.98 17.76 -2.83
C ALA A 31 4.16 16.91 -3.34
N THR A 32 5.40 17.31 -3.06
CA THR A 32 6.63 16.66 -3.52
C THR A 32 7.30 15.78 -2.46
N ALA A 33 6.91 15.92 -1.19
CA ALA A 33 7.37 15.11 -0.08
C ALA A 33 6.20 14.73 0.84
N PRO A 34 5.29 13.85 0.37
CA PRO A 34 4.13 13.47 1.14
C PRO A 34 4.48 12.48 2.25
N PHE A 35 3.65 12.44 3.28
CA PHE A 35 3.61 11.31 4.20
C PHE A 35 3.10 10.08 3.45
N GLN A 36 3.75 8.94 3.61
CA GLN A 36 3.41 7.72 2.89
C GLN A 36 3.20 6.56 3.85
N PHE A 37 2.10 5.84 3.64
CA PHE A 37 1.84 4.55 4.23
C PHE A 37 1.53 3.55 3.11
N ASN A 38 2.15 2.38 3.16
CA ASN A 38 1.84 1.31 2.23
C ASN A 38 1.75 -0.04 2.96
N VAL A 39 0.93 -0.92 2.39
CA VAL A 39 0.89 -2.33 2.72
C VAL A 39 1.17 -3.08 1.44
N THR A 40 2.17 -3.95 1.46
CA THR A 40 2.53 -4.82 0.34
C THR A 40 2.41 -6.27 0.75
N SER A 41 2.07 -7.13 -0.20
CA SER A 41 2.15 -8.58 -0.04
C SER A 41 3.15 -9.18 -1.00
N GLN A 42 3.86 -10.18 -0.52
CA GLN A 42 4.83 -10.95 -1.26
C GLN A 42 4.46 -12.43 -1.16
N ALA A 43 4.11 -13.02 -2.31
CA ALA A 43 3.90 -14.46 -2.43
C ALA A 43 5.25 -15.19 -2.33
N PRO A 44 5.27 -16.43 -1.80
CA PRO A 44 6.48 -17.22 -1.68
C PRO A 44 7.03 -17.60 -3.06
N THR A 45 8.33 -17.79 -3.13
CA THR A 45 9.00 -18.29 -4.33
C THR A 45 8.59 -19.74 -4.60
N PRO A 46 8.00 -20.06 -5.76
CA PRO A 46 7.73 -21.45 -6.13
C PRO A 46 9.04 -22.24 -6.24
N GLN A 47 9.00 -23.54 -5.93
CA GLN A 47 10.21 -24.37 -6.00
C GLN A 47 10.77 -24.40 -7.44
N GLY A 48 12.02 -23.95 -7.60
CA GLY A 48 12.67 -23.84 -8.91
C GLY A 48 12.19 -22.66 -9.78
N GLY A 49 11.37 -21.77 -9.24
CA GLY A 49 10.81 -20.61 -9.94
C GLY A 49 11.38 -19.27 -9.46
N THR A 50 10.92 -18.20 -10.09
CA THR A 50 11.22 -16.81 -9.68
C THR A 50 10.22 -16.32 -8.65
N GLN A 51 10.68 -15.50 -7.71
CA GLN A 51 9.80 -14.87 -6.73
C GLN A 51 8.82 -13.92 -7.45
N PRO A 52 7.50 -14.02 -7.22
CA PRO A 52 6.54 -13.09 -7.80
C PRO A 52 6.84 -11.65 -7.41
N ALA A 53 6.45 -10.67 -8.23
CA ALA A 53 6.57 -9.26 -7.83
C ALA A 53 5.69 -8.97 -6.59
N ALA A 54 6.19 -8.15 -5.67
CA ALA A 54 5.40 -7.67 -4.56
C ALA A 54 4.18 -6.87 -5.08
N GLN A 55 3.03 -7.10 -4.46
CA GLN A 55 1.79 -6.41 -4.81
C GLN A 55 1.50 -5.37 -3.74
N THR A 56 1.25 -4.12 -4.13
CA THR A 56 0.79 -3.08 -3.20
C THR A 56 -0.70 -3.25 -2.98
N LEU A 57 -1.08 -3.47 -1.73
CA LEU A 57 -2.47 -3.73 -1.33
C LEU A 57 -3.21 -2.49 -0.87
N LEU A 58 -2.49 -1.61 -0.18
CA LEU A 58 -2.99 -0.34 0.30
C LEU A 58 -1.87 0.67 0.14
N GLN A 59 -2.20 1.83 -0.40
CA GLN A 59 -1.32 2.98 -0.43
C GLN A 59 -2.10 4.20 0.01
N VAL A 60 -1.54 4.92 0.97
CA VAL A 60 -2.04 6.20 1.44
C VAL A 60 -0.91 7.21 1.30
N ALA A 61 -1.19 8.32 0.64
CA ALA A 61 -0.31 9.47 0.59
C ALA A 61 -1.06 10.70 1.11
N VAL A 62 -0.39 11.49 1.95
CA VAL A 62 -0.91 12.76 2.46
C VAL A 62 0.11 13.85 2.14
N GLY A 63 -0.26 14.78 1.27
CA GLY A 63 0.54 15.92 0.85
C GLY A 63 0.19 17.19 1.61
N ALA A 64 0.15 18.33 0.91
CA ALA A 64 -0.29 19.60 1.49
C ALA A 64 -1.80 19.59 1.81
N ALA A 65 -2.32 20.69 2.35
CA ALA A 65 -3.76 20.81 2.67
C ALA A 65 -4.63 20.44 1.45
N GLY A 66 -5.60 19.55 1.67
CA GLY A 66 -6.50 19.05 0.61
C GLY A 66 -5.91 17.93 -0.25
N GLN A 67 -4.62 17.59 -0.13
CA GLN A 67 -3.96 16.57 -0.95
C GLN A 67 -3.94 15.23 -0.22
N VAL A 68 -4.98 14.43 -0.41
CA VAL A 68 -5.08 13.09 0.15
C VAL A 68 -5.34 12.10 -0.96
N TYR A 69 -4.49 11.07 -1.03
CA TYR A 69 -4.65 9.97 -1.96
C TYR A 69 -4.74 8.66 -1.20
N VAL A 70 -5.75 7.86 -1.53
CA VAL A 70 -5.92 6.50 -1.04
C VAL A 70 -6.18 5.59 -2.22
N ALA A 71 -5.31 4.60 -2.40
CA ALA A 71 -5.52 3.50 -3.33
C ALA A 71 -5.56 2.18 -2.59
N VAL A 72 -6.54 1.36 -2.95
CA VAL A 72 -6.74 0.03 -2.39
C VAL A 72 -6.77 -0.96 -3.55
N SER A 73 -5.90 -1.96 -3.48
CA SER A 73 -5.83 -3.09 -4.40
C SER A 73 -5.95 -4.35 -3.56
N PRO A 74 -7.15 -4.93 -3.40
CA PRO A 74 -7.27 -6.16 -2.63
C PRO A 74 -6.35 -7.25 -3.22
N PRO A 75 -5.67 -8.03 -2.37
CA PRO A 75 -4.82 -9.12 -2.86
C PRO A 75 -5.69 -10.11 -3.64
N MET A 76 -5.37 -10.30 -4.92
CA MET A 76 -6.04 -11.26 -5.80
C MET A 76 -6.13 -12.67 -5.20
N ASP A 77 -5.20 -13.02 -4.30
CA ASP A 77 -5.19 -14.31 -3.64
C ASP A 77 -6.09 -14.42 -2.39
N VAL A 78 -6.36 -13.30 -1.70
CA VAL A 78 -7.41 -13.24 -0.67
C VAL A 78 -8.77 -13.20 -1.35
N ILE A 79 -8.84 -12.56 -2.51
CA ILE A 79 -9.99 -12.65 -3.40
C ILE A 79 -10.18 -14.11 -3.80
N SER A 80 -9.17 -14.81 -4.35
CA SER A 80 -9.24 -16.20 -4.85
C SER A 80 -9.79 -17.21 -3.82
N SER A 81 -9.36 -17.12 -2.55
CA SER A 81 -9.90 -17.93 -1.45
C SER A 81 -11.32 -17.52 -1.03
N ALA A 82 -11.72 -16.27 -1.27
CA ALA A 82 -13.08 -15.77 -1.09
C ALA A 82 -14.01 -15.96 -2.31
N VAL A 83 -13.49 -16.26 -3.52
CA VAL A 83 -14.29 -16.38 -4.77
C VAL A 83 -15.21 -17.59 -4.77
N GLY A 84 -14.94 -18.62 -3.97
CA GLY A 84 -15.92 -19.68 -3.71
C GLY A 84 -17.25 -19.16 -3.12
N SER A 85 -17.30 -17.89 -2.67
CA SER A 85 -18.41 -17.29 -1.94
C SER A 85 -18.99 -15.99 -2.57
N ASN A 86 -18.54 -15.53 -3.75
CA ASN A 86 -19.03 -14.31 -4.42
C ASN A 86 -18.96 -12.98 -3.61
N ILE A 87 -18.06 -12.87 -2.63
CA ILE A 87 -18.11 -11.77 -1.64
C ILE A 87 -17.48 -10.45 -2.13
N VAL A 88 -16.45 -10.48 -2.98
CA VAL A 88 -15.83 -9.27 -3.54
C VAL A 88 -15.62 -9.45 -5.03
N GLN A 89 -16.45 -8.77 -5.82
CA GLN A 89 -16.43 -8.87 -7.29
C GLN A 89 -15.77 -7.66 -7.96
N ASN A 90 -15.66 -6.53 -7.24
CA ASN A 90 -14.86 -5.37 -7.62
C ASN A 90 -14.73 -4.46 -6.38
N LEU A 91 -13.52 -3.97 -6.06
CA LEU A 91 -13.31 -2.95 -5.04
C LEU A 91 -12.47 -1.82 -5.65
N GLN A 92 -13.12 -0.70 -5.91
CA GLN A 92 -12.48 0.53 -6.35
C GLN A 92 -12.69 1.57 -5.26
N VAL A 93 -11.61 2.01 -4.61
CA VAL A 93 -11.65 3.12 -3.66
C VAL A 93 -10.85 4.26 -4.29
N VAL A 94 -11.55 5.33 -4.66
CA VAL A 94 -10.99 6.61 -5.10
C VAL A 94 -11.50 7.65 -4.12
N VAL A 95 -10.57 8.26 -3.36
CA VAL A 95 -10.85 9.47 -2.59
C VAL A 95 -9.81 10.50 -3.03
N ALA A 96 -10.24 11.55 -3.72
CA ALA A 96 -9.40 12.69 -4.12
C ALA A 96 -9.94 13.94 -3.40
N GLU A 97 -9.11 14.89 -2.98
CA GLU A 97 -8.64 15.94 -3.91
C GLU A 97 -7.12 15.88 -4.19
N GLY A 98 -6.77 15.89 -5.48
CA GLY A 98 -5.40 15.76 -6.03
C GLY A 98 -5.12 14.36 -6.63
N ASP A 99 -4.50 14.32 -7.81
CA ASP A 99 -4.08 13.07 -8.45
C ASP A 99 -2.66 12.71 -7.99
N TYR A 100 -2.42 11.52 -7.42
CA TYR A 100 -1.07 11.12 -6.97
C TYR A 100 -0.41 10.15 -7.96
N LYS A 101 0.71 10.55 -8.59
CA LYS A 101 1.50 9.72 -9.52
C LYS A 101 2.99 9.95 -9.35
N ASN A 102 3.78 8.88 -9.46
CA ASN A 102 5.24 8.92 -9.44
C ASN A 102 5.85 9.66 -8.24
N GLY A 103 5.24 9.54 -7.06
CA GLY A 103 5.72 10.19 -5.85
C GLY A 103 5.25 11.64 -5.67
N GLN A 104 4.36 12.15 -6.53
CA GLN A 104 3.93 13.55 -6.51
C GLN A 104 2.41 13.69 -6.70
N PHE A 105 1.83 14.71 -6.08
CA PHE A 105 0.46 15.16 -6.33
C PHE A 105 0.41 16.11 -7.54
N SER A 106 -0.58 15.94 -8.42
CA SER A 106 -0.92 16.77 -9.60
C SER A 106 -2.34 17.30 -9.54
#